data_AF-A0AAX0XLS3-F1
#
_entry.id   AF-A0AAX0XLS3-F1
#
_cell.length_a   1.000
_cell.length_b   1.000
_cell.length_c   1.000
_cell.angle_alpha   90.00
_cell.angle_beta   90.00
_cell.angle_gamma   90.00
#
_symmetry.space_group_name_H-M   'P 1'
#
loop_
_entity.id
_entity.type
_entity.pdbx_description
1 polymer ?
#
loop_
_entity_poly.entity_id
_entity_poly.type
_entity_poly.pdbx_seq_one_letter_code
_entity_poly.pdbx_strand_id
1 'polypeptide(L)' 'MSIQNIKFNGERPNGYQALASRAAEFERQGLYTQASDMWAVAHTAAKNSQNKHWAQCRIDYCVMALQRNWKVAA' A
#
# COMPACT_ATOMS: atom_id res chain seq x y z
N MET A 1 10.39 8.27 18.35
CA MET A 1 9.04 8.04 17.77
C MET A 1 9.15 6.89 16.78
N SER A 2 9.10 5.65 17.26
CA SER A 2 9.33 4.45 16.45
C SER A 2 8.04 3.66 16.33
N ILE A 3 7.39 3.69 15.17
CA ILE A 3 6.26 2.81 14.86
C ILE A 3 6.86 1.44 14.51
N GLN A 4 7.30 0.72 15.54
CA GLN A 4 7.67 -0.70 15.46
C GLN A 4 6.61 -1.51 16.19
N ASN A 5 5.42 -1.68 15.60
CA ASN A 5 4.57 -2.78 16.04
C ASN A 5 3.45 -3.08 15.03
N ILE A 6 3.80 -3.69 13.90
CA ILE A 6 2.78 -4.41 13.14
C ILE A 6 3.23 -5.83 12.83
N LYS A 7 3.18 -6.65 13.89
CA LYS A 7 3.13 -8.10 13.77
C LYS A 7 1.80 -8.46 13.09
N PHE A 8 1.76 -8.48 11.76
CA PHE A 8 0.65 -9.12 11.05
C PHE A 8 0.92 -10.62 10.98
N ASN A 9 0.35 -11.27 12.00
CA ASN A 9 0.25 -12.70 12.20
C ASN A 9 -0.37 -13.40 10.99
N GLY A 10 0.25 -14.52 10.56
CA GLY A 10 -0.44 -15.65 9.93
C GLY A 10 -0.85 -15.51 8.46
N GLU A 11 0.13 -15.68 7.57
CA GLU A 11 0.09 -16.67 6.48
C GLU A 11 -1.26 -16.90 5.77
N ARG A 12 -1.75 -15.89 5.05
CA ARG A 12 -2.72 -16.09 3.96
C ARG A 12 -2.12 -15.54 2.66
N PRO A 13 -1.76 -16.38 1.68
CA PRO A 13 -1.14 -15.93 0.43
C PRO A 13 -2.06 -15.04 -0.43
N ASN A 14 -3.38 -15.07 -0.20
CA ASN A 14 -4.37 -14.15 -0.80
C ASN A 14 -4.83 -13.04 0.17
N GLY A 15 -4.14 -12.87 1.29
CA GLY A 15 -4.47 -11.86 2.29
C GLY A 15 -4.03 -10.47 1.85
N TYR A 16 -4.65 -9.47 2.47
CA TYR A 16 -4.24 -8.06 2.46
C TYR A 16 -2.72 -7.86 2.42
N GLN A 17 -1.96 -8.67 3.16
CA GLN A 17 -0.50 -8.58 3.27
C GLN A 17 0.23 -8.85 1.94
N ALA A 18 -0.19 -9.85 1.15
CA ALA A 18 0.46 -10.14 -0.13
C ALA A 18 0.22 -9.00 -1.14
N LEU A 19 -1.01 -8.47 -1.17
CA LEU A 19 -1.37 -7.31 -1.98
C LEU A 19 -0.61 -6.06 -1.53
N ALA A 20 -0.53 -5.82 -0.22
CA ALA A 20 0.20 -4.70 0.37
C ALA A 20 1.71 -4.76 0.09
N SER A 21 2.33 -5.95 0.20
CA SER A 21 3.75 -6.14 -0.13
C SER A 21 4.03 -5.85 -1.60
N ARG A 22 3.15 -6.29 -2.50
CA ARG A 22 3.29 -6.03 -3.94
C ARG A 22 3.06 -4.56 -4.28
N ALA A 23 2.07 -3.92 -3.65
CA ALA A 23 1.83 -2.49 -3.78
C ALA A 23 3.04 -1.67 -3.31
N ALA A 24 3.65 -2.03 -2.17
CA ALA A 24 4.85 -1.38 -1.65
C ALA A 24 6.08 -1.58 -2.57
N GLU A 25 6.14 -2.68 -3.31
CA GLU A 25 7.18 -2.90 -4.32
C GLU A 25 7.00 -1.98 -5.54
N PHE A 26 5.76 -1.75 -5.98
CA PHE A 26 5.47 -0.75 -7.00
C PHE A 26 5.78 0.67 -6.53
N GLU A 27 5.50 1.02 -5.26
CA GLU A 27 5.91 2.30 -4.68
C GLU A 27 7.43 2.50 -4.73
N ARG A 28 8.21 1.45 -4.43
CA ARG A 28 9.69 1.49 -4.50
C ARG A 28 10.21 1.67 -5.93
N GLN A 29 9.49 1.15 -6.93
CA GLN A 29 9.83 1.32 -8.34
C GLN A 29 9.38 2.68 -8.90
N GLY A 30 8.70 3.52 -8.10
CA GLY A 30 8.13 4.78 -8.58
C GLY A 30 6.86 4.60 -9.43
N LEU A 31 6.31 3.38 -9.48
CA LEU A 31 5.10 3.02 -10.21
C LEU A 31 3.85 3.33 -9.37
N TYR A 32 3.71 4.60 -8.97
CA TYR A 32 2.67 5.04 -8.04
C TYR A 32 1.24 4.79 -8.56
N THR A 33 1.02 4.80 -9.89
CA THR A 33 -0.29 4.47 -10.50
C THR A 33 -0.68 3.01 -10.28
N GLN A 34 0.27 2.08 -10.48
CA GLN A 34 0.02 0.67 -10.26
C GLN A 34 -0.05 0.35 -8.76
N ALA A 35 0.74 1.05 -7.94
CA ALA A 35 0.68 0.95 -6.50
C ALA A 35 -0.69 1.37 -5.95
N SER A 36 -1.26 2.49 -6.42
CA SER A 36 -2.58 2.96 -5.96
C SER A 36 -3.70 1.96 -6.29
N ASP A 37 -3.67 1.36 -7.48
CA ASP A 37 -4.65 0.36 -7.88
C ASP A 37 -4.54 -0.91 -7.01
N MET A 38 -3.31 -1.38 -6.78
CA MET A 38 -3.06 -2.51 -5.89
C MET A 38 -3.46 -2.25 -4.43
N TRP A 39 -3.24 -1.03 -3.92
CA TRP A 39 -3.73 -0.65 -2.59
C TRP A 39 -5.26 -0.58 -2.52
N ALA A 40 -5.95 -0.19 -3.61
CA ALA A 40 -7.41 -0.26 -3.68
C ALA A 40 -7.93 -1.71 -3.61
N VAL A 41 -7.25 -2.64 -4.29
CA VAL A 41 -7.56 -4.09 -4.16
C VAL A 41 -7.25 -4.60 -2.76
N ALA A 42 -6.16 -4.15 -2.13
CA ALA A 42 -5.85 -4.48 -0.74
C ALA A 42 -6.92 -3.93 0.22
N HIS A 43 -7.43 -2.72 -0.03
CA HIS A 43 -8.50 -2.09 0.75
C HIS A 43 -9.80 -2.91 0.69
N THR A 44 -10.19 -3.40 -0.49
CA THR A 44 -11.39 -4.23 -0.63
C THR A 44 -11.21 -5.62 0.00
N ALA A 45 -10.01 -6.19 -0.09
CA ALA A 45 -9.66 -7.47 0.56
C ALA A 45 -9.52 -7.38 2.10
N ALA A 46 -9.28 -6.17 2.63
CA ALA A 46 -9.14 -5.95 4.06
C ALA A 46 -10.48 -6.14 4.78
N LYS A 47 -10.52 -7.10 5.73
CA LYS A 47 -11.69 -7.31 6.60
C LYS A 47 -11.71 -6.35 7.79
N ASN A 48 -10.54 -5.87 8.20
CA ASN A 48 -10.38 -5.01 9.38
C ASN A 48 -10.40 -3.53 8.98
N SER A 49 -11.11 -2.71 9.76
CA SER A 49 -11.18 -1.25 9.55
C SER A 49 -9.81 -0.58 9.61
N GLN A 50 -8.90 -1.06 10.47
CA GLN A 50 -7.52 -0.57 10.55
C GLN A 50 -6.75 -0.78 9.24
N ASN A 51 -6.90 -1.96 8.63
CA ASN A 51 -6.20 -2.32 7.39
C ASN A 51 -6.79 -1.60 6.18
N LYS A 52 -8.11 -1.37 6.20
CA LYS A 52 -8.80 -0.48 5.25
C LYS A 52 -8.23 0.93 5.36
N HIS A 53 -8.22 1.52 6.56
CA HIS A 53 -7.69 2.87 6.75
C HIS A 53 -6.23 2.98 6.30
N TRP A 54 -5.38 1.99 6.62
CA TRP A 54 -4.00 1.97 6.15
C TRP A 54 -3.88 1.92 4.62
N ALA A 55 -4.67 1.08 3.95
CA ALA A 55 -4.67 1.03 2.49
C ALA A 55 -5.16 2.35 1.89
N GLN A 56 -6.20 2.96 2.45
CA GLN A 56 -6.67 4.27 2.00
C GLN A 56 -5.59 5.34 2.12
N CYS A 57 -4.89 5.43 3.26
CA CYS A 57 -3.78 6.36 3.43
C CYS A 57 -2.66 6.13 2.40
N ARG A 58 -2.43 4.89 1.98
CA ARG A 58 -1.43 4.56 0.95
C ARG A 58 -1.88 4.91 -0.46
N ILE A 59 -3.17 4.73 -0.76
CA ILE A 59 -3.77 5.22 -2.01
C ILE A 59 -3.57 6.74 -2.08
N ASP A 60 -3.94 7.46 -1.02
CA ASP A 60 -3.80 8.91 -0.95
C ASP A 60 -2.34 9.34 -1.10
N TYR A 61 -1.40 8.62 -0.48
CA TYR A 61 0.03 8.85 -0.64
C TYR A 61 0.50 8.66 -2.10
N CYS A 62 0.08 7.58 -2.76
CA CYS A 62 0.42 7.33 -4.17
C CYS A 62 -0.19 8.38 -5.09
N VAL A 63 -1.45 8.79 -4.85
CA VAL A 63 -2.12 9.86 -5.60
C VAL A 63 -1.40 11.19 -5.40
N MET A 64 -1.00 11.52 -4.17
CA MET A 64 -0.19 12.71 -3.89
C MET A 64 1.18 12.64 -4.56
N ALA A 65 1.84 11.49 -4.58
CA ALA A 65 3.12 11.30 -5.26
C ALA A 65 2.97 11.48 -6.79
N LEU A 66 1.88 10.98 -7.38
CA LEU A 66 1.53 11.21 -8.79
C LEU A 66 1.25 12.69 -9.08
N GLN A 67 0.41 13.35 -8.26
CA GLN A 67 0.07 14.76 -8.42
C GLN A 67 1.28 15.67 -8.25
N ARG A 68 2.14 15.35 -7.27
CA ARG A 68 3.41 16.07 -7.05
C ARG A 68 4.49 15.68 -8.04
N ASN A 69 4.18 14.80 -9.00
CA ASN A 69 5.08 14.30 -10.02
C ASN A 69 6.43 13.90 -9.41
N TRP A 70 6.38 13.10 -8.34
CA TRP A 70 7.55 12.50 -7.72
C TRP A 70 8.18 11.55 -8.74
N LYS A 71 8.89 12.11 -9.71
CA LYS A 71 9.77 11.35 -10.58
C LYS A 71 10.91 10.91 -9.70
N VAL A 72 10.96 9.61 -9.42
CA VAL A 72 12.23 8.99 -9.08
C VAL A 72 13.14 9.32 -10.25
N ALA A 73 14.19 10.10 -9.99
CA ALA A 73 15.17 10.43 -11.02
C ALA A 73 15.64 9.10 -11.64
N ALA A 74 15.38 8.96 -12.94
CA ALA A 74 15.74 7.79 -13.73
C ALA A 74 17.25 7.55 -13.72
#